data_AF-A0A7S0IKB3-F1
#
_entry.id   AF-A0A7S0IKB3-F1
#
_cell.length_a   1.000
_cell.length_b   1.000
_cell.length_c   1.000
_cell.angle_alpha   90.00
_cell.angle_beta   90.00
_cell.angle_gamma   90.00
#
_symmetry.space_group_name_H-M   'P 1'
#
loop_
_entity.id
_entity.type
_entity.pdbx_description
1 polymer ?
#
loop_
_entity_poly.entity_id
_entity_poly.type
_entity_poly.pdbx_seq_one_letter_code
_entity_poly.pdbx_strand_id
1 'polypeptide(L)'
;DGEAPSFGLHVWEDVANETDWHAPLPSAVTPGKGGDWATYEVILAPDARKLSFIVHRGDESDSRVESLDVDSLGPSRAVYVVSGNARVFTTEPDISSLPTGDVNLAKARAHWIASDLVAVPFAVASDDGVRVELVASADAGLHVGD
;
A
#
# COMPACT_ATOMS: atom_id res chain seq x y z
N ASP A 1 10.76 -3.13 -4.31
CA ASP A 1 11.92 -4.04 -4.48
C ASP A 1 11.90 -4.82 -5.80
N GLY A 2 10.89 -4.63 -6.68
CA GLY A 2 10.81 -5.34 -7.96
C GLY A 2 10.13 -6.71 -7.86
N GLU A 3 9.70 -7.12 -6.66
CA GLU A 3 9.07 -8.42 -6.40
C GLU A 3 7.54 -8.38 -6.53
N ALA A 4 6.96 -7.23 -6.93
CA ALA A 4 5.53 -7.05 -7.10
C ALA A 4 4.84 -8.17 -7.91
N PRO A 5 5.45 -8.75 -8.98
CA PRO A 5 4.83 -9.84 -9.73
C PRO A 5 4.68 -11.16 -8.93
N SER A 6 5.39 -11.32 -7.81
CA SER A 6 5.29 -12.51 -6.95
C SER A 6 4.13 -12.47 -5.96
N PHE A 7 3.39 -11.35 -5.90
CA PHE A 7 2.21 -11.19 -5.08
C PHE A 7 0.94 -11.54 -5.87
N GLY A 8 -0.09 -11.99 -5.15
CA GLY A 8 -1.44 -12.20 -5.64
C GLY A 8 -2.42 -11.22 -4.98
N LEU A 9 -3.61 -11.09 -5.57
CA LEU A 9 -4.70 -10.28 -5.04
C LEU A 9 -5.81 -11.17 -4.47
N HIS A 10 -6.05 -11.07 -3.17
CA HIS A 10 -7.22 -11.62 -2.51
C HIS A 10 -8.34 -10.58 -2.49
N VAL A 11 -9.52 -10.88 -3.00
CA VAL A 11 -10.67 -9.96 -3.14
C VAL A 11 -11.95 -10.52 -2.51
N TRP A 12 -12.79 -9.64 -1.96
CA TRP A 12 -14.10 -9.97 -1.37
C TRP A 12 -15.08 -8.78 -1.40
N GLU A 13 -16.31 -8.99 -0.88
CA GLU A 13 -17.51 -8.13 -0.99
C GLU A 13 -18.22 -8.21 -2.36
N ASP A 14 -18.44 -7.09 -3.07
CA ASP A 14 -19.28 -7.07 -4.27
C ASP A 14 -18.50 -7.47 -5.54
N VAL A 15 -17.78 -8.59 -5.47
CA VAL A 15 -17.08 -9.21 -6.58
C VAL A 15 -17.86 -10.41 -7.12
N ALA A 16 -17.69 -10.72 -8.40
CA ALA A 16 -18.40 -11.85 -9.02
C ALA A 16 -18.00 -13.19 -8.39
N ASN A 17 -16.73 -13.33 -7.99
CA ASN A 17 -16.24 -14.45 -7.20
C ASN A 17 -15.18 -13.92 -6.22
N GLU A 18 -15.39 -14.15 -4.93
CA GLU A 18 -14.35 -13.95 -3.93
C GLU A 18 -13.24 -14.99 -4.15
N THR A 19 -12.00 -14.61 -3.88
CA THR A 19 -10.85 -15.52 -3.99
C THR A 19 -10.64 -16.30 -2.70
N ASP A 20 -10.13 -17.53 -2.78
CA ASP A 20 -9.57 -18.20 -1.60
C ASP A 20 -8.24 -17.55 -1.21
N TRP A 21 -7.93 -17.47 0.09
CA TRP A 21 -6.65 -16.95 0.58
C TRP A 21 -5.44 -17.67 -0.03
N HIS A 22 -5.52 -18.99 -0.24
CA HIS A 22 -4.43 -19.79 -0.80
C HIS A 22 -4.45 -19.84 -2.33
N ALA A 23 -5.42 -19.19 -2.97
CA ALA A 23 -5.53 -19.09 -4.42
C ALA A 23 -5.94 -17.66 -4.84
N PRO A 24 -5.09 -16.65 -4.57
CA PRO A 24 -5.36 -15.27 -4.99
C PRO A 24 -5.29 -15.12 -6.52
N LEU A 25 -5.83 -14.02 -7.04
CA LEU A 25 -5.69 -13.68 -8.45
C LEU A 25 -4.20 -13.49 -8.80
N PRO A 26 -3.71 -14.09 -9.90
CA PRO A 26 -2.34 -13.90 -10.34
C PRO A 26 -2.17 -12.49 -10.91
N SER A 27 -0.96 -11.93 -10.73
CA SER A 27 -0.60 -10.65 -11.34
C SER A 27 -0.22 -10.82 -12.81
N ALA A 28 -0.50 -9.79 -13.60
CA ALA A 28 0.23 -9.49 -14.83
C ALA A 28 1.24 -8.36 -14.55
N VAL A 29 2.17 -8.14 -15.47
CA VAL A 29 3.12 -7.03 -15.39
C VAL A 29 2.81 -6.04 -16.50
N THR A 30 2.63 -4.77 -16.14
CA THR A 30 2.35 -3.69 -17.09
C THR A 30 3.32 -2.53 -16.84
N PRO A 31 3.99 -1.99 -17.87
CA PRO A 31 4.84 -0.81 -17.71
C PRO A 31 4.04 0.39 -17.20
N GLY A 32 4.65 1.16 -16.29
CA GLY A 32 4.06 2.36 -15.72
C GLY A 32 5.05 3.51 -15.54
N LYS A 33 4.55 4.63 -15.06
CA LYS A 33 5.34 5.81 -14.72
C LYS A 33 6.15 5.54 -13.45
N GLY A 34 7.46 5.44 -13.62
CA GLY A 34 8.39 5.22 -12.50
C GLY A 34 8.67 3.74 -12.20
N GLY A 35 8.13 2.80 -12.99
CA GLY A 35 8.39 1.37 -12.86
C GLY A 35 7.27 0.50 -13.42
N ASP A 36 7.47 -0.82 -13.39
CA ASP A 36 6.44 -1.79 -13.77
C ASP A 36 5.44 -2.02 -12.62
N TRP A 37 4.15 -2.10 -12.97
CA TRP A 37 3.07 -2.44 -12.05
C TRP A 37 2.73 -3.92 -12.11
N ALA A 38 2.43 -4.51 -10.95
CA ALA A 38 1.63 -5.72 -10.87
C ALA A 38 0.15 -5.35 -11.05
N THR A 39 -0.51 -5.89 -12.08
CA THR A 39 -1.90 -5.60 -12.41
C THR A 39 -2.78 -6.82 -12.23
N TYR A 40 -4.03 -6.59 -11.80
CA TYR A 40 -5.00 -7.63 -11.51
C TYR A 40 -6.35 -7.24 -12.10
N GLU A 41 -7.04 -8.18 -12.73
CA GLU A 41 -8.39 -7.97 -13.25
C GLU A 41 -9.42 -8.46 -12.24
N VAL A 42 -10.22 -7.54 -11.69
CA VAL A 42 -11.29 -7.86 -10.74
C VAL A 42 -12.63 -7.75 -11.44
N ILE A 43 -13.36 -8.87 -11.51
CA ILE A 43 -14.72 -8.91 -12.03
C ILE A 43 -15.67 -8.56 -10.89
N LEU A 44 -16.36 -7.41 -11.01
CA LEU A 44 -17.36 -6.97 -10.03
C LEU A 44 -18.69 -7.70 -10.22
N ALA A 45 -19.44 -7.86 -9.13
CA ALA A 45 -20.83 -8.32 -9.19
C ALA A 45 -21.73 -7.26 -9.85
N PRO A 46 -22.92 -7.64 -10.36
CA PRO A 46 -23.94 -6.66 -10.77
C PRO A 46 -24.26 -5.72 -9.61
N ASP A 47 -24.39 -4.43 -9.90
CA ASP A 47 -24.71 -3.36 -8.93
C ASP A 47 -23.69 -3.19 -7.77
N ALA A 48 -22.46 -3.67 -7.95
CA ALA A 48 -21.39 -3.58 -6.96
C ALA A 48 -21.19 -2.15 -6.45
N ARG A 49 -21.12 -2.00 -5.13
CA ARG A 49 -20.87 -0.73 -4.42
C ARG A 49 -19.55 -0.75 -3.66
N LYS A 50 -19.12 -1.93 -3.21
CA LYS A 50 -17.95 -2.08 -2.37
C LYS A 50 -17.00 -3.14 -2.90
N LEU A 51 -15.72 -2.82 -2.86
CA LEU A 51 -14.63 -3.75 -3.16
C LEU A 51 -13.65 -3.75 -1.99
N SER A 52 -13.33 -4.92 -1.48
CA SER A 52 -12.22 -5.10 -0.54
C SER A 52 -11.16 -6.02 -1.11
N PHE A 53 -9.90 -5.74 -0.81
CA PHE A 53 -8.80 -6.57 -1.28
C PHE A 53 -7.53 -6.47 -0.43
N ILE A 54 -6.69 -7.50 -0.55
CA ILE A 54 -5.33 -7.56 0.00
C ILE A 54 -4.37 -8.03 -1.08
N VAL A 55 -3.25 -7.32 -1.23
CA VAL A 55 -2.09 -7.78 -1.99
C VAL A 55 -1.20 -8.58 -1.04
N HIS A 56 -0.97 -9.86 -1.34
CA HIS A 56 -0.20 -10.75 -0.44
C HIS A 56 0.57 -11.85 -1.19
N ARG A 57 1.54 -12.46 -0.49
CA ARG A 57 2.33 -13.61 -0.95
C ARG A 57 2.43 -14.62 0.20
N GLY A 58 1.65 -15.69 0.13
CA GLY A 58 1.45 -16.57 1.29
C GLY A 58 0.88 -15.76 2.46
N ASP A 59 1.53 -15.81 3.62
CA ASP A 59 1.12 -15.05 4.81
C ASP A 59 1.67 -13.61 4.85
N GLU A 60 2.55 -13.24 3.92
CA GLU A 60 3.08 -11.89 3.81
C GLU A 60 2.04 -10.97 3.17
N SER A 61 1.49 -10.03 3.93
CA SER A 61 0.59 -9.00 3.43
C SER A 61 1.34 -7.70 3.14
N ASP A 62 1.12 -7.12 1.96
CA ASP A 62 1.70 -5.84 1.57
C ASP A 62 0.70 -4.68 1.76
N SER A 63 -0.37 -4.68 0.98
CA SER A 63 -1.35 -3.60 0.91
C SER A 63 -2.76 -4.14 1.16
N ARG A 64 -3.57 -3.41 1.94
CA ARG A 64 -4.96 -3.77 2.26
C ARG A 64 -5.86 -2.56 2.03
N VAL A 65 -6.99 -2.80 1.35
CA VAL A 65 -8.05 -1.83 1.15
C VAL A 65 -9.38 -2.48 1.53
N GLU A 66 -10.15 -1.78 2.35
CA GLU A 66 -11.42 -2.26 2.92
C GLU A 66 -12.56 -1.36 2.46
N SER A 67 -13.65 -1.97 1.99
CA SER A 67 -14.89 -1.33 1.54
C SER A 67 -14.66 -0.11 0.63
N LEU A 68 -13.80 -0.25 -0.39
CA LEU A 68 -13.59 0.77 -1.41
C LEU A 68 -14.91 1.04 -2.13
N ASP A 69 -15.31 2.31 -2.19
CA ASP A 69 -16.49 2.73 -2.96
C ASP A 69 -16.21 2.56 -4.46
N VAL A 70 -16.93 1.64 -5.10
CA VAL A 70 -16.82 1.35 -6.54
C VAL A 70 -17.20 2.56 -7.39
N ASP A 71 -18.11 3.42 -6.91
CA ASP A 71 -18.50 4.64 -7.64
C ASP A 71 -17.40 5.72 -7.59
N SER A 72 -16.45 5.60 -6.67
CA SER A 72 -15.27 6.47 -6.60
C SER A 72 -14.19 6.12 -7.63
N LEU A 73 -14.29 4.94 -8.25
CA LEU A 73 -13.40 4.53 -9.32
C LEU A 73 -13.59 5.52 -10.48
N GLY A 74 -12.53 6.25 -10.82
CA GLY A 74 -12.56 7.22 -11.91
C GLY A 74 -12.94 6.60 -13.26
N PRO A 75 -12.90 7.37 -14.36
CA PRO A 75 -13.32 6.89 -15.68
C PRO A 75 -12.55 5.66 -16.20
N SER A 76 -11.34 5.43 -15.69
CA SER A 76 -10.52 4.24 -15.99
C SER A 76 -11.04 2.95 -15.35
N ARG A 77 -11.93 3.04 -14.35
CA ARG A 77 -12.32 1.93 -13.46
C ARG A 77 -11.11 1.18 -12.89
N ALA A 78 -10.02 1.90 -12.64
CA ALA A 78 -8.78 1.39 -12.09
C ALA A 78 -8.43 2.12 -10.80
N VAL A 79 -7.76 1.40 -9.89
CA VAL A 79 -7.09 1.96 -8.72
C VAL A 79 -5.64 1.55 -8.69
N TYR A 80 -4.81 2.44 -8.18
CA TYR A 80 -3.40 2.22 -7.95
C TYR A 80 -3.16 2.27 -6.45
N VAL A 81 -2.44 1.26 -5.97
CA VAL A 81 -1.94 1.18 -4.59
C VAL A 81 -0.43 1.07 -4.65
N VAL A 82 0.25 1.76 -3.75
CA VAL A 82 1.71 1.76 -3.68
C VAL A 82 2.11 1.15 -2.35
N SER A 83 2.98 0.14 -2.38
CA SER A 83 3.48 -0.52 -1.15
C SER A 83 3.99 0.51 -0.14
N GLY A 84 3.60 0.36 1.12
CA GLY A 84 3.93 1.29 2.20
C GLY A 84 3.12 2.60 2.21
N ASN A 85 2.31 2.86 1.18
CA ASN A 85 1.43 4.02 1.10
C ASN A 85 -0.02 3.64 1.38
N ALA A 86 -0.65 4.30 2.37
CA ALA A 86 -2.03 4.02 2.76
C ALA A 86 -3.07 4.59 1.77
N ARG A 87 -2.65 5.43 0.82
CA ARG A 87 -3.54 6.10 -0.13
C ARG A 87 -3.90 5.18 -1.29
N VAL A 88 -5.17 5.21 -1.68
CA VAL A 88 -5.67 4.64 -2.94
C VAL A 88 -5.76 5.76 -3.97
N PHE A 89 -5.17 5.56 -5.14
CA PHE A 89 -5.19 6.54 -6.23
C PHE A 89 -6.11 6.08 -7.35
N THR A 90 -6.90 6.99 -7.93
CA THR A 90 -7.80 6.72 -9.06
C THR A 90 -7.17 7.04 -10.42
N THR A 91 -5.96 7.61 -10.40
CA THR A 91 -5.11 7.87 -11.56
C THR A 91 -3.70 7.38 -11.25
N GLU A 92 -2.98 6.92 -12.26
CA GLU A 92 -1.62 6.43 -12.10
C GLU A 92 -0.72 7.50 -11.45
N PRO A 93 -0.21 7.27 -10.22
CA PRO A 93 0.67 8.22 -9.57
C PRO A 93 2.07 8.18 -10.16
N ASP A 94 2.79 9.30 -10.12
CA ASP A 94 4.22 9.31 -10.38
C ASP A 94 4.95 8.77 -9.15
N ILE A 95 5.34 7.50 -9.19
CA ILE A 95 6.01 6.83 -8.06
C ILE A 95 7.34 7.52 -7.72
N SER A 96 8.01 8.14 -8.70
CA SER A 96 9.32 8.78 -8.49
C SER A 96 9.25 10.01 -7.60
N SER A 97 8.08 10.63 -7.48
CA SER A 97 7.84 11.76 -6.58
C SER A 97 7.22 11.36 -5.25
N LEU A 98 6.70 10.13 -5.12
CA LEU A 98 6.10 9.67 -3.88
C LEU A 98 7.18 9.32 -2.85
N PRO A 99 6.91 9.52 -1.55
CA PRO A 99 7.80 9.02 -0.51
C PRO A 99 8.03 7.52 -0.67
N THR A 100 9.29 7.12 -0.66
CA THR A 100 9.67 5.70 -0.71
C THR A 100 9.72 5.14 0.72
N GLY A 101 8.85 4.17 1.01
CA GLY A 101 8.78 3.50 2.32
C GLY A 101 7.40 3.58 2.98
N ASP A 102 7.32 3.05 4.22
CA ASP A 102 6.09 3.01 5.00
C ASP A 102 5.76 4.40 5.57
N VAL A 103 4.78 5.08 4.96
CA VAL A 103 4.34 6.44 5.36
C VAL A 103 3.13 6.43 6.30
N ASN A 104 2.64 5.25 6.69
CA ASN A 104 1.50 5.14 7.58
C ASN A 104 1.92 5.42 9.03
N LEU A 105 1.77 6.68 9.45
CA LEU A 105 2.06 7.13 10.82
C LEU A 105 1.24 6.39 11.89
N ALA A 106 0.09 5.79 11.56
CA ALA A 106 -0.75 5.06 12.50
C ALA A 106 -0.17 3.68 12.91
N LYS A 107 0.82 3.15 12.17
CA LYS A 107 1.45 1.87 12.54
C LYS A 107 2.33 1.94 13.79
N ALA A 108 2.73 3.16 14.22
CA ALA A 108 3.49 3.39 15.45
C ALA A 108 4.68 2.42 15.65
N ARG A 109 5.50 2.23 14.61
CA ARG A 109 6.54 1.17 14.58
C ARG A 109 7.79 1.50 15.40
N ALA A 110 7.94 2.75 15.82
CA ALA A 110 9.03 3.19 16.68
C ALA A 110 8.57 3.26 18.14
N HIS A 111 9.43 2.78 19.05
CA HIS A 111 9.13 2.77 20.49
C HIS A 111 10.15 3.63 21.24
N TRP A 112 9.66 4.58 22.03
CA TRP A 112 10.50 5.38 22.92
C TRP A 112 10.65 4.66 24.26
N ILE A 113 11.82 4.07 24.50
CA ILE A 113 12.04 3.12 25.62
C ILE A 113 12.79 3.78 26.79
N ALA A 114 13.64 4.77 26.52
CA ALA A 114 14.31 5.59 27.53
C ALA A 114 14.52 7.03 27.03
N SER A 115 14.91 7.96 27.90
CA SER A 115 15.07 9.38 27.56
C SER A 115 15.95 9.66 26.32
N ASP A 116 16.89 8.77 26.04
CA ASP A 116 17.86 8.82 24.95
C ASP A 116 17.79 7.61 24.00
N LEU A 117 16.77 6.76 24.13
CA LEU A 117 16.65 5.51 23.37
C LEU A 117 15.29 5.38 22.68
N VAL A 118 15.32 5.44 21.35
CA VAL A 118 14.21 5.09 20.47
C VAL A 118 14.57 3.84 19.70
N ALA A 119 13.78 2.77 19.86
CA ALA A 119 13.90 1.57 19.06
C ALA A 119 13.12 1.72 17.76
N VAL A 120 13.75 1.39 16.64
CA VAL A 120 13.16 1.40 15.30
C VAL A 120 13.28 -0.01 14.68
N PRO A 121 12.38 -0.42 13.77
CA PRO A 121 12.34 -1.78 13.23
C PRO A 121 13.37 -2.03 12.11
N PHE A 122 14.35 -1.15 11.94
CA PHE A 122 15.38 -1.23 10.90
C PHE A 122 16.74 -0.83 11.48
N ALA A 123 17.81 -1.37 10.90
CA ALA A 123 19.16 -0.94 11.26
C ALA A 123 19.44 0.43 10.65
N VAL A 124 20.03 1.33 11.45
CA VAL A 124 20.57 2.60 10.97
C VAL A 124 22.08 2.42 10.88
N ALA A 125 22.58 2.09 9.69
CA ALA A 125 24.01 2.00 9.47
C ALA A 125 24.64 3.41 9.48
N SER A 126 25.84 3.52 10.04
CA SER A 126 26.58 4.78 10.22
C SER A 126 27.04 5.45 8.92
N ASP A 127 26.96 4.73 7.82
CA ASP A 127 27.65 4.97 6.55
C ASP A 127 26.70 5.12 5.35
N ASP A 128 25.39 4.87 5.54
CA ASP A 128 24.41 4.78 4.45
C ASP A 128 23.71 6.10 4.07
N GLY A 129 24.21 7.25 4.56
CA GLY A 129 23.54 8.54 4.29
C GLY A 129 22.11 8.62 4.86
N VAL A 130 21.76 7.74 5.80
CA VAL A 130 20.46 7.69 6.46
C VAL A 130 20.40 8.79 7.52
N ARG A 131 19.39 9.66 7.43
CA ARG A 131 19.07 10.64 8.46
C ARG A 131 17.85 10.17 9.24
N VAL A 132 17.97 10.08 10.55
CA VAL A 132 16.85 9.81 11.47
C VAL A 132 16.57 11.08 12.26
N GLU A 133 15.30 11.48 12.30
CA GLU A 133 14.85 12.66 13.03
C GLU A 133 13.60 12.33 13.85
N LEU A 134 13.58 12.76 15.11
CA LEU A 134 12.38 12.70 15.95
C LEU A 134 11.61 14.01 15.78
N VAL A 135 10.51 13.96 15.04
CA VAL A 135 9.66 15.14 14.77
C VAL A 135 8.47 15.12 15.74
N ALA A 136 8.09 16.29 16.24
CA ALA A 136 6.95 16.46 17.15
C ALA A 136 6.11 17.68 16.75
N SER A 137 4.83 17.64 17.10
CA SER A 137 3.91 18.79 16.98
C SER A 137 3.09 18.88 18.26
N ALA A 138 2.98 20.10 18.81
CA ALA A 138 2.25 20.37 20.05
C ALA A 138 0.73 20.35 19.87
N ASP A 139 0.26 20.45 18.63
CA ASP A 139 -1.13 20.53 18.20
C ASP A 139 -1.61 19.27 17.45
N ALA A 140 -0.82 18.18 17.49
CA ALA A 140 -1.11 16.91 16.82
C ALA A 140 -1.28 17.00 15.29
N GLY A 141 -0.58 17.93 14.64
CA GLY A 141 -0.65 18.21 13.20
C GLY A 141 0.37 17.48 12.31
N LEU A 142 1.07 16.45 12.81
CA LEU A 142 2.02 15.68 11.97
C LEU A 142 1.28 14.94 10.86
N HIS A 143 1.73 15.16 9.63
CA HIS A 143 1.26 14.48 8.44
C HIS A 143 2.42 14.30 7.46
N VAL A 144 2.29 13.33 6.56
CA VAL A 144 3.21 13.16 5.43
C VAL A 144 2.72 14.06 4.31
N GLY A 145 3.58 14.96 3.83
CA GLY A 145 3.29 15.82 2.68
C GLY A 145 3.39 15.08 1.35
N ASP A 146 2.85 15.69 0.30
CA ASP A 146 3.02 15.26 -1.10
C ASP A 146 4.42 15.59 -1.64
#